data_AF-A0A954FGA8-F1
#
_entry.id   AF-A0A954FGA8-F1
#
_cell.length_a   1.000
_cell.length_b   1.000
_cell.length_c   1.000
_cell.angle_alpha   90.00
_cell.angle_beta   90.00
_cell.angle_gamma   90.00
#
_symmetry.space_group_name_H-M   'P 1'
#
loop_
_entity.id
_entity.type
_entity.pdbx_description
1 polymer ?
#
loop_
_entity_poly.entity_id
_entity_poly.type
_entity_poly.pdbx_seq_one_letter_code
_entity_poly.pdbx_strand_id
1 'polypeptide(L)'
;QARTFIVILSSLVQIPTELEKLFVCLEHDLPDRDQLLEIARSIATEAGELPEGPELERVLDAASGLTRYEAEGAFSLSLVRHGRIEASVVLELKSQTLLKSGLLSLHQGLESFTGLGGLEALKAFCVRALRPRELAVTAVRPRGVLLLGVPGTGKSAFAKALGKETGRPTLTLDVGALMGALVGQTEERTRRALRIVDAMQPAVLFIDEVEKGLSGSASSGQSDSGVSTRMLGTLLGWLNDHTSDVFVVCTANDISKLPPEFVRAERFDALFFLDLPGDDQKQAIWRLYRELFGLTPDQPLPDDRHWTGSEIRACCRLAALLDVPLIQAAENVVPVAVTAAESVARLRRWASRRCLSAEQPGIFSNDERSGSRSRRNLSRDPHRN
;
A
#
# COMPACT_ATOMS: atom_id res chain seq x y z
N GLN A 1 40.46 4.96 40.67
CA GLN A 1 40.45 4.92 39.18
C GLN A 1 39.24 5.71 38.72
N ALA A 2 39.45 6.86 38.08
CA ALA A 2 38.35 7.57 37.41
C ALA A 2 37.93 6.74 36.20
N ARG A 3 36.67 6.31 36.16
CA ARG A 3 36.11 5.64 34.98
C ARG A 3 35.72 6.73 33.98
N THR A 4 36.44 6.81 32.87
CA THR A 4 36.11 7.72 31.77
C THR A 4 35.16 7.01 30.83
N PHE A 5 33.96 7.57 30.64
CA PHE A 5 32.99 7.10 29.65
C PHE A 5 33.12 7.96 28.40
N ILE A 6 33.20 7.32 27.22
CA ILE A 6 33.22 8.01 25.93
C ILE A 6 31.86 7.79 25.29
N VAL A 7 31.11 8.87 25.06
CA VAL A 7 29.84 8.84 24.32
C VAL A 7 30.12 9.38 22.92
N ILE A 8 29.85 8.57 21.90
CA ILE A 8 29.99 8.96 20.50
C ILE A 8 28.58 9.11 19.93
N LEU A 9 28.23 10.33 19.50
CA LEU A 9 27.01 10.61 18.76
C LEU A 9 27.33 10.47 17.27
N SER A 10 26.65 9.54 16.61
CA SER A 10 26.78 9.37 15.17
C SER A 10 25.41 9.17 14.54
N SER A 11 25.18 9.78 13.37
CA SER A 11 24.03 9.48 12.53
C SER A 11 24.17 8.15 11.78
N LEU A 12 25.38 7.59 11.74
CA LEU A 12 25.72 6.34 11.05
C LEU A 12 26.63 5.51 11.94
N VAL A 13 26.17 4.32 12.35
CA VAL A 13 26.96 3.41 13.18
C VAL A 13 27.60 2.35 12.28
N GLN A 14 28.89 2.52 11.99
CA GLN A 14 29.72 1.51 11.32
C GLN A 14 30.94 1.25 12.18
N ILE A 15 30.87 0.18 12.98
CA ILE A 15 31.94 -0.20 13.92
C ILE A 15 32.73 -1.35 13.30
N PRO A 16 34.07 -1.23 13.15
CA PRO A 16 34.91 -2.35 12.73
C PRO A 16 34.72 -3.55 13.66
N THR A 17 34.71 -4.76 13.10
CA THR A 17 34.44 -6.01 13.84
C THR A 17 35.35 -6.19 15.05
N GLU A 18 36.60 -5.71 14.98
CA GLU A 18 37.58 -5.76 16.08
C GLU A 18 37.18 -4.88 17.27
N LEU A 19 36.42 -3.81 17.02
CA LEU A 19 36.03 -2.82 18.00
C LEU A 19 34.61 -3.03 18.52
N GLU A 20 33.79 -3.85 17.87
CA GLU A 20 32.37 -4.04 18.18
C GLU A 20 32.13 -4.40 19.66
N LYS A 21 33.01 -5.21 20.25
CA LYS A 21 32.93 -5.62 21.67
C LYS A 21 33.28 -4.51 22.67
N LEU A 22 33.90 -3.43 22.21
CA LEU A 22 34.31 -2.29 23.04
C LEU A 22 33.25 -1.19 23.07
N PHE A 23 32.25 -1.26 22.19
CA PHE A 23 31.18 -0.28 22.10
C PHE A 23 29.85 -0.87 22.60
N VAL A 24 29.08 -0.03 23.29
CA VAL A 24 27.66 -0.27 23.53
C VAL A 24 26.91 0.71 22.64
N CYS A 25 26.20 0.18 21.64
CA CYS A 25 25.34 0.98 20.78
C CYS A 25 23.99 1.18 21.47
N LEU A 26 23.65 2.44 21.70
CA LEU A 26 22.31 2.83 22.15
C LEU A 26 21.61 3.46 20.95
N GLU A 27 20.57 2.80 20.46
CA GLU A 27 19.69 3.38 19.45
C GLU A 27 18.64 4.23 20.15
N HIS A 28 18.43 5.44 19.65
CA HIS A 28 17.38 6.33 20.13
C HIS A 28 16.21 6.26 19.16
N ASP A 29 15.07 5.80 19.66
CA ASP A 29 13.83 5.70 18.88
C ASP A 29 13.23 7.08 18.58
N LEU A 30 12.30 7.10 17.62
CA LEU A 30 11.48 8.29 17.38
C LEU A 30 10.59 8.57 18.61
N PRO A 31 10.24 9.84 18.86
CA PRO A 31 9.35 10.20 19.96
C PRO A 31 8.05 9.39 19.92
N ASP A 32 7.71 8.78 21.05
CA ASP A 32 6.41 8.15 21.23
C ASP A 32 5.29 9.20 21.42
N ARG A 33 4.04 8.73 21.55
CA ARG A 33 2.87 9.63 21.67
C ARG A 33 2.95 10.53 22.91
N ASP A 34 3.46 10.00 24.03
CA ASP A 34 3.55 10.74 25.30
C ASP A 34 4.66 11.80 25.22
N GLN A 35 5.79 11.44 24.61
CA GLN A 35 6.89 12.37 24.33
C GLN A 35 6.48 13.47 23.35
N LEU A 36 5.70 13.15 22.30
CA LEU A 36 5.14 14.16 21.39
C LEU A 36 4.20 15.13 22.11
N LEU A 37 3.39 14.62 23.05
CA LEU A 37 2.54 15.46 23.89
C LEU A 37 3.36 16.37 24.81
N GLU A 38 4.43 15.86 25.41
CA GLU A 38 5.35 16.66 26.22
C GLU A 38 6.02 17.76 25.39
N ILE A 39 6.48 17.43 24.19
CA ILE A 39 7.05 18.40 23.24
C ILE A 39 6.00 19.47 22.91
N ALA A 40 4.77 19.08 22.55
CA ALA A 40 3.71 20.04 22.24
C ALA A 40 3.41 20.99 23.41
N ARG A 41 3.34 20.46 24.65
CA ARG A 41 3.14 21.24 25.88
C ARG A 41 4.30 22.17 26.21
N SER A 42 5.52 21.80 25.85
CA SER A 42 6.70 22.66 26.05
C SER A 42 6.70 23.89 25.14
N ILE A 43 5.97 23.83 24.02
CA ILE A 43 5.90 24.90 23.01
C ILE A 43 4.63 25.74 23.18
N ALA A 44 3.48 25.09 23.34
CA ALA A 44 2.20 25.74 23.60
C ALA A 44 2.06 26.04 25.11
N THR A 45 2.49 27.24 25.51
CA THR A 45 2.56 27.65 26.91
C THR A 45 1.36 28.47 27.36
N GLU A 46 0.60 29.05 26.43
CA GLU A 46 -0.58 29.86 26.71
C GLU A 46 -1.89 29.06 26.56
N ALA A 47 -2.95 29.53 27.24
CA ALA A 47 -4.25 28.90 27.19
C ALA A 47 -4.87 29.04 25.78
N GLY A 48 -5.29 27.91 25.19
CA GLY A 48 -5.90 27.86 23.86
C GLY A 48 -4.92 27.59 22.71
N GLU A 49 -3.62 27.57 22.98
CA GLU A 49 -2.58 27.24 21.99
C GLU A 49 -2.53 25.73 21.67
N LEU A 50 -2.69 24.89 22.69
CA LEU A 50 -2.78 23.44 22.55
C LEU A 50 -4.26 23.02 22.52
N PRO A 51 -4.73 22.34 21.46
CA PRO A 51 -6.09 21.82 21.43
C PRO A 51 -6.30 20.71 22.47
N GLU A 52 -7.56 20.43 22.79
CA GLU A 52 -7.95 19.40 23.76
C GLU A 52 -8.83 18.31 23.11
N GLY A 53 -8.92 17.16 23.77
CA GLY A 53 -9.78 16.05 23.35
C GLY A 53 -9.45 15.51 21.94
N PRO A 54 -10.43 15.35 21.05
CA PRO A 54 -10.23 14.71 19.74
C PRO A 54 -9.35 15.52 18.78
N GLU A 55 -9.21 16.83 18.98
CA GLU A 55 -8.32 17.66 18.16
C GLU A 55 -6.85 17.44 18.55
N LEU A 56 -6.56 17.25 19.84
CA LEU A 56 -5.23 16.88 20.32
C LEU A 56 -4.79 15.54 19.75
N GLU A 57 -5.69 14.54 19.78
CA GLU A 57 -5.45 13.22 19.19
C GLU A 57 -4.99 13.33 17.73
N ARG A 58 -5.69 14.14 16.92
CA ARG A 58 -5.34 14.38 15.51
C ARG A 58 -3.97 15.06 15.35
N VAL A 59 -3.61 15.98 16.23
CA VAL A 59 -2.29 16.63 16.21
C VAL A 59 -1.19 15.62 16.50
N LEU A 60 -1.39 14.75 17.49
CA LEU A 60 -0.41 13.71 17.84
C LEU A 60 -0.29 12.66 16.73
N ASP A 61 -1.41 12.26 16.11
CA ASP A 61 -1.41 11.36 14.94
C ASP A 61 -0.67 11.99 13.76
N ALA A 62 -0.87 13.28 13.53
CA ALA A 62 -0.15 14.04 12.52
C ALA A 62 1.35 14.08 12.80
N ALA A 63 1.76 14.30 14.05
CA ALA A 63 3.15 14.42 14.46
C ALA A 63 3.89 13.07 14.56
N SER A 64 3.15 11.96 14.64
CA SER A 64 3.74 10.63 14.74
C SER A 64 4.74 10.33 13.62
N GLY A 65 5.90 9.74 13.94
CA GLY A 65 6.96 9.45 12.97
C GLY A 65 7.86 10.64 12.60
N LEU A 66 7.65 11.82 13.20
CA LEU A 66 8.61 12.93 13.15
C LEU A 66 9.70 12.76 14.21
N THR A 67 10.91 13.24 13.93
CA THR A 67 11.92 13.43 14.96
C THR A 67 11.52 14.55 15.93
N ARG A 68 12.14 14.60 17.12
CA ARG A 68 11.90 15.68 18.10
C ARG A 68 12.00 17.07 17.47
N TYR A 69 13.07 17.31 16.72
CA TYR A 69 13.32 18.62 16.09
C TYR A 69 12.27 18.95 15.01
N GLU A 70 11.82 17.96 14.24
CA GLU A 70 10.77 18.14 13.25
C GLU A 70 9.41 18.41 13.90
N ALA A 71 9.07 17.71 14.98
CA ALA A 71 7.86 17.95 15.75
C ALA A 71 7.87 19.35 16.39
N GLU A 72 8.99 19.75 17.01
CA GLU A 72 9.16 21.09 17.56
C GLU A 72 8.99 22.18 16.51
N GLY A 73 9.65 22.02 15.36
CA GLY A 73 9.51 22.94 14.24
C GLY A 73 8.07 23.01 13.71
N ALA A 74 7.37 21.88 13.66
CA ALA A 74 6.00 21.82 13.17
C ALA A 74 4.99 22.49 14.11
N PHE A 75 5.08 22.21 15.40
CA PHE A 75 4.24 22.85 16.41
C PHE A 75 4.50 24.35 16.48
N SER A 76 5.77 24.76 16.48
CA SER A 76 6.16 26.18 16.48
C SER A 76 5.63 26.91 15.24
N LEU A 77 5.77 26.33 14.05
CA LEU A 77 5.26 26.93 12.82
C LEU A 77 3.74 27.09 12.85
N SER A 78 3.02 26.08 13.36
CA SER A 78 1.56 26.15 13.48
C SER A 78 1.12 27.26 14.42
N LEU A 79 1.77 27.40 15.58
CA LEU A 79 1.49 28.46 16.54
C LEU A 79 1.72 29.84 15.93
N VAL A 80 2.84 30.04 15.22
CA VAL A 80 3.13 31.32 14.58
C VAL A 80 2.10 31.67 13.49
N ARG A 81 1.61 30.68 12.74
CA ARG A 81 0.65 30.92 11.65
C ARG A 81 -0.79 31.10 12.12
N HIS A 82 -1.21 30.37 13.15
CA HIS A 82 -2.64 30.24 13.51
C HIS A 82 -2.94 30.59 14.97
N GLY A 83 -1.93 30.89 15.78
CA GLY A 83 -2.08 31.09 17.24
C GLY A 83 -2.45 29.82 18.00
N ARG A 84 -2.45 28.67 17.32
CA ARG A 84 -2.75 27.34 17.89
C ARG A 84 -2.09 26.23 17.09
N ILE A 85 -1.87 25.08 17.72
CA ILE A 85 -1.35 23.89 17.03
C ILE A 85 -2.48 23.20 16.26
N GLU A 86 -2.33 23.13 14.94
CA GLU A 86 -3.27 22.49 14.02
C GLU A 86 -2.63 21.28 13.34
N ALA A 87 -3.39 20.17 13.28
CA ALA A 87 -2.94 18.94 12.64
C ALA A 87 -2.64 19.12 11.14
N SER A 88 -3.35 20.04 10.47
CA SER A 88 -3.17 20.39 9.05
C SER A 88 -1.75 20.85 8.73
N VAL A 89 -1.19 21.75 9.54
CA VAL A 89 0.17 22.30 9.36
C VAL A 89 1.22 21.24 9.66
N VAL A 90 1.00 20.42 10.70
CA VAL A 90 1.90 19.31 11.05
C VAL A 90 1.95 18.28 9.91
N LEU A 91 0.80 17.93 9.33
CA LEU A 91 0.72 17.04 8.17
C LEU A 91 1.40 17.62 6.92
N GLU A 92 1.28 18.93 6.69
CA GLU A 92 1.95 19.62 5.58
C GLU A 92 3.48 19.45 5.68
N LEU A 93 4.05 19.77 6.85
CA LEU A 93 5.49 19.64 7.08
C LEU A 93 5.96 18.19 7.05
N LYS A 94 5.20 17.28 7.66
CA LYS A 94 5.49 15.85 7.60
C LYS A 94 5.54 15.33 6.16
N SER A 95 4.57 15.73 5.33
CA SER A 95 4.57 15.38 3.91
C SER A 95 5.82 15.90 3.20
N GLN A 96 6.21 17.16 3.45
CA GLN A 96 7.43 17.72 2.89
C GLN A 96 8.71 17.00 3.34
N THR A 97 8.80 16.60 4.61
CA THR A 97 9.93 15.83 5.15
C THR A 97 10.01 14.43 4.54
N LEU A 98 8.87 13.75 4.44
CA LEU A 98 8.78 12.44 3.78
C LEU A 98 9.21 12.54 2.31
N LEU A 99 8.74 13.56 1.58
CA LEU A 99 9.15 13.83 0.20
C LEU A 99 10.66 14.09 0.08
N LYS A 100 11.26 14.87 1.02
CA LYS A 100 12.72 15.08 1.06
C LYS A 100 13.51 13.80 1.30
N SER A 101 12.94 12.82 2.02
CA SER A 101 13.57 11.51 2.22
C SER A 101 13.66 10.70 0.93
N GLY A 102 12.77 10.98 -0.04
CA GLY A 102 12.74 10.39 -1.38
C GLY A 102 12.27 8.94 -1.44
N LEU A 103 11.84 8.34 -0.32
CA LEU A 103 11.50 6.91 -0.24
C LEU A 103 10.05 6.65 0.18
N LEU A 104 9.52 7.54 1.02
CA LEU A 104 8.15 7.48 1.51
C LEU A 104 7.38 8.71 1.04
N SER A 105 6.13 8.50 0.64
CA SER A 105 5.18 9.58 0.43
C SER A 105 3.88 9.30 1.17
N LEU A 106 3.32 10.33 1.80
CA LEU A 106 1.99 10.24 2.41
C LEU A 106 0.92 10.45 1.35
N HIS A 107 0.04 9.46 1.17
CA HIS A 107 -1.11 9.61 0.28
C HIS A 107 -2.21 10.41 0.99
N GLN A 108 -2.57 11.55 0.41
CA GLN A 108 -3.62 12.46 0.93
C GLN A 108 -4.85 12.51 0.01
N GLY A 109 -5.04 11.53 -0.86
CA GLY A 109 -6.11 11.55 -1.84
C GLY A 109 -7.50 11.21 -1.26
N LEU A 110 -8.53 11.54 -2.05
CA LEU A 110 -9.94 11.33 -1.70
C LEU A 110 -10.48 9.96 -2.12
N GLU A 111 -9.65 9.09 -2.68
CA GLU A 111 -10.05 7.76 -3.14
C GLU A 111 -10.71 6.98 -2.01
N SER A 112 -11.86 6.38 -2.30
CA SER A 112 -12.65 5.57 -1.37
C SER A 112 -13.24 4.39 -2.12
N PHE A 113 -13.79 3.41 -1.41
CA PHE A 113 -14.35 2.22 -2.07
C PHE A 113 -15.54 2.50 -2.98
N THR A 114 -16.25 3.62 -2.79
CA THR A 114 -17.28 4.09 -3.74
C THR A 114 -16.68 4.45 -5.10
N GLY A 115 -15.43 4.90 -5.11
CA GLY A 115 -14.63 5.19 -6.30
C GLY A 115 -14.01 3.96 -6.97
N LEU A 116 -14.30 2.74 -6.50
CA LEU A 116 -13.81 1.49 -7.08
C LEU A 116 -14.95 0.52 -7.37
N GLY A 117 -15.15 0.16 -8.63
CA GLY A 117 -16.05 -0.93 -9.02
C GLY A 117 -15.44 -2.30 -8.75
N GLY A 118 -16.21 -3.22 -8.14
CA GLY A 118 -15.79 -4.60 -7.87
C GLY A 118 -14.81 -4.74 -6.70
N LEU A 119 -14.04 -5.83 -6.71
CA LEU A 119 -13.09 -6.23 -5.67
C LEU A 119 -13.77 -6.56 -4.33
N GLU A 120 -15.00 -7.08 -4.38
CA GLU A 120 -15.85 -7.22 -3.20
C GLU A 120 -15.25 -8.13 -2.12
N ALA A 121 -14.72 -9.29 -2.50
CA ALA A 121 -14.06 -10.20 -1.55
C ALA A 121 -12.81 -9.58 -0.92
N LEU A 122 -12.00 -8.87 -1.70
CA LEU A 122 -10.80 -8.18 -1.21
C LEU A 122 -11.16 -7.03 -0.25
N LYS A 123 -12.11 -6.17 -0.64
CA LYS A 123 -12.63 -5.08 0.21
C LYS A 123 -13.15 -5.62 1.54
N ALA A 124 -14.02 -6.64 1.49
CA ALA A 124 -14.61 -7.24 2.68
C ALA A 124 -13.55 -7.88 3.59
N PHE A 125 -12.55 -8.55 3.02
CA PHE A 125 -11.44 -9.13 3.78
C PHE A 125 -10.65 -8.06 4.54
N CYS A 126 -10.16 -7.02 3.84
CA CYS A 126 -9.31 -6.00 4.44
C CYS A 126 -10.06 -5.14 5.46
N VAL A 127 -11.30 -4.73 5.20
CA VAL A 127 -12.11 -3.99 6.17
C VAL A 127 -12.34 -4.82 7.43
N ARG A 128 -12.64 -6.12 7.29
CA ARG A 128 -12.82 -7.00 8.45
C ARG A 128 -11.51 -7.22 9.22
N ALA A 129 -10.38 -7.32 8.52
CA ALA A 129 -9.07 -7.49 9.13
C ALA A 129 -8.66 -6.26 9.95
N LEU A 130 -8.96 -5.05 9.44
CA LEU A 130 -8.54 -3.77 10.01
C LEU A 130 -9.54 -3.14 11.00
N ARG A 131 -10.73 -3.74 11.20
CA ARG A 131 -11.67 -3.27 12.22
C ARG A 131 -11.04 -3.32 13.61
N PRO A 132 -11.17 -2.26 14.42
CA PRO A 132 -10.76 -2.30 15.82
C PRO A 132 -11.41 -3.49 16.52
N ARG A 133 -10.61 -4.38 17.11
CA ARG A 133 -11.11 -5.50 17.92
C ARG A 133 -11.06 -5.08 19.39
N GLU A 134 -12.20 -5.06 20.06
CA GLU A 134 -12.32 -4.74 21.49
C GLU A 134 -11.64 -5.76 22.42
N LEU A 135 -11.18 -6.90 21.89
CA LEU A 135 -10.59 -7.98 22.66
C LEU A 135 -9.09 -8.06 22.44
N ALA A 136 -8.33 -7.77 23.50
CA ALA A 136 -6.90 -8.02 23.67
C ALA A 136 -6.49 -9.52 23.60
N VAL A 137 -7.31 -10.38 22.97
CA VAL A 137 -7.26 -11.85 23.13
C VAL A 137 -7.12 -12.60 21.79
N THR A 138 -6.78 -11.93 20.68
CA THR A 138 -6.35 -12.66 19.49
C THR A 138 -4.87 -12.41 19.22
N ALA A 139 -4.05 -13.46 19.35
CA ALA A 139 -2.64 -13.48 18.93
C ALA A 139 -2.43 -13.21 17.42
N VAL A 140 -3.51 -13.03 16.66
CA VAL A 140 -3.51 -12.80 15.22
C VAL A 140 -3.65 -11.30 14.96
N ARG A 141 -2.53 -10.65 14.66
CA ARG A 141 -2.47 -9.28 14.14
C ARG A 141 -2.50 -9.33 12.61
N PRO A 142 -3.32 -8.51 11.93
CA PRO A 142 -3.36 -8.49 10.47
C PRO A 142 -2.05 -7.89 9.95
N ARG A 143 -1.32 -8.63 9.13
CA ARG A 143 -0.03 -8.23 8.56
C ARG A 143 -0.19 -7.53 7.22
N GLY A 144 -1.08 -8.02 6.36
CA GLY A 144 -1.22 -7.47 5.02
C GLY A 144 -1.66 -8.44 3.94
N VAL A 145 -1.71 -7.93 2.71
CA VAL A 145 -2.08 -8.67 1.52
C VAL A 145 -1.10 -8.42 0.37
N LEU A 146 -0.84 -9.45 -0.41
CA LEU A 146 -0.16 -9.34 -1.71
C LEU A 146 -1.21 -9.43 -2.82
N LEU A 147 -1.27 -8.39 -3.65
CA LEU A 147 -2.19 -8.25 -4.77
C LEU A 147 -1.45 -8.59 -6.07
N LEU A 148 -1.67 -9.79 -6.59
CA LEU A 148 -1.19 -10.21 -7.90
C LEU A 148 -2.29 -9.97 -8.93
N GLY A 149 -1.97 -9.45 -10.11
CA GLY A 149 -3.01 -9.36 -11.14
C GLY A 149 -2.61 -8.60 -12.39
N VAL A 150 -3.51 -8.59 -13.36
CA VAL A 150 -3.31 -7.87 -14.62
C VAL A 150 -3.11 -6.37 -14.36
N PRO A 151 -2.18 -5.68 -15.05
CA PRO A 151 -2.06 -4.23 -14.95
C PRO A 151 -3.39 -3.53 -15.21
N GLY A 152 -3.70 -2.48 -14.46
CA GLY A 152 -4.91 -1.69 -14.67
C GLY A 152 -6.21 -2.22 -14.07
N THR A 153 -6.18 -3.30 -13.28
CA THR A 153 -7.33 -3.88 -12.55
C THR A 153 -7.65 -3.22 -11.20
N GLY A 154 -6.99 -2.10 -10.87
CA GLY A 154 -7.31 -1.31 -9.66
C GLY A 154 -6.51 -1.64 -8.41
N LYS A 155 -5.42 -2.41 -8.49
CA LYS A 155 -4.52 -2.73 -7.36
C LYS A 155 -4.06 -1.49 -6.57
N SER A 156 -3.44 -0.52 -7.25
CA SER A 156 -2.95 0.72 -6.60
C SER A 156 -4.09 1.61 -6.10
N ALA A 157 -5.21 1.65 -6.82
CA ALA A 157 -6.40 2.40 -6.40
C ALA A 157 -7.03 1.81 -5.13
N PHE A 158 -7.03 0.48 -5.00
CA PHE A 158 -7.53 -0.22 -3.82
C PHE A 158 -6.69 0.14 -2.58
N ALA A 159 -5.36 0.08 -2.68
CA ALA A 159 -4.47 0.39 -1.56
C ALA A 159 -4.70 1.80 -1.01
N LYS A 160 -4.82 2.77 -1.93
CA LYS A 160 -5.11 4.18 -1.60
C LYS A 160 -6.49 4.37 -0.96
N ALA A 161 -7.50 3.67 -1.47
CA ALA A 161 -8.85 3.76 -0.93
C ALA A 161 -9.02 3.05 0.42
N LEU A 162 -8.24 1.99 0.68
CA LEU A 162 -8.30 1.23 1.93
C LEU A 162 -7.94 2.09 3.15
N GLY A 163 -6.94 2.97 3.04
CA GLY A 163 -6.58 3.89 4.12
C GLY A 163 -7.74 4.77 4.52
N LYS A 164 -8.40 5.41 3.55
CA LYS A 164 -9.57 6.25 3.80
C LYS A 164 -10.73 5.45 4.40
N GLU A 165 -11.02 4.26 3.86
CA GLU A 165 -12.11 3.40 4.35
C GLU A 165 -11.90 2.95 5.81
N THR A 166 -10.64 2.79 6.22
CA THR A 166 -10.28 2.30 7.56
C THR A 166 -9.82 3.41 8.50
N GLY A 167 -9.85 4.68 8.07
CA GLY A 167 -9.41 5.83 8.86
C GLY A 167 -7.90 5.85 9.15
N ARG A 168 -7.09 5.16 8.33
CA ARG A 168 -5.64 5.01 8.52
C ARG A 168 -4.86 5.81 7.47
N PRO A 169 -3.77 6.52 7.83
CA PRO A 169 -2.87 7.11 6.84
C PRO A 169 -2.28 6.04 5.92
N THR A 170 -2.22 6.31 4.62
CA THR A 170 -1.57 5.43 3.65
C THR A 170 -0.20 5.98 3.27
N LEU A 171 0.85 5.24 3.61
CA LEU A 171 2.22 5.51 3.21
C LEU A 171 2.53 4.72 1.96
N THR A 172 3.12 5.37 0.94
CA THR A 172 3.62 4.67 -0.25
C THR A 172 5.14 4.58 -0.16
N LEU A 173 5.68 3.37 -0.27
CA LEU A 173 7.11 3.10 -0.36
C LEU A 173 7.51 2.91 -1.82
N ASP A 174 8.43 3.74 -2.31
CA ASP A 174 8.97 3.62 -3.66
C ASP A 174 10.15 2.65 -3.70
N VAL A 175 9.90 1.43 -4.18
CA VAL A 175 10.93 0.39 -4.32
C VAL A 175 11.95 0.73 -5.41
N GLY A 176 11.57 1.50 -6.43
CA GLY A 176 12.49 1.97 -7.47
C GLY A 176 13.50 2.98 -6.91
N ALA A 177 13.04 3.94 -6.10
CA ALA A 177 13.90 4.90 -5.42
C ALA A 177 14.88 4.24 -4.43
N LEU A 178 14.50 3.10 -3.85
CA LEU A 178 15.39 2.29 -3.02
C LEU A 178 16.56 1.70 -3.83
N MET A 179 16.35 1.32 -5.09
CA MET A 179 17.41 0.72 -5.93
C MET A 179 18.41 1.73 -6.50
N GLY A 180 18.04 3.01 -6.64
CA GLY A 180 18.90 4.04 -7.24
C GLY A 180 20.01 4.60 -6.35
N ALA A 181 20.14 4.15 -5.09
CA ALA A 181 21.10 4.68 -4.13
C ALA A 181 22.42 3.88 -4.08
N LEU A 182 23.53 4.58 -3.83
CA LEU A 182 24.88 4.01 -3.70
C LEU A 182 24.92 2.87 -2.66
N VAL A 183 25.65 1.80 -3.01
CA VAL A 183 25.95 0.61 -2.20
C VAL A 183 26.25 0.99 -0.74
N GLY A 184 25.42 0.53 0.21
CA GLY A 184 25.56 0.75 1.65
C GLY A 184 24.63 1.82 2.25
N GLN A 185 24.29 2.88 1.50
CA GLN A 185 23.29 3.86 1.95
C GLN A 185 21.86 3.32 1.83
N THR A 186 21.65 2.37 0.93
CA THR A 186 20.33 1.79 0.61
C THR A 186 19.71 1.01 1.78
N GLU A 187 20.49 0.20 2.49
CA GLU A 187 19.96 -0.62 3.60
C GLU A 187 19.53 0.25 4.78
N GLU A 188 20.40 1.17 5.21
CA GLU A 188 20.12 2.08 6.32
C GLU A 188 18.92 2.98 6.02
N ARG A 189 18.83 3.49 4.79
CA ARG A 189 17.67 4.24 4.33
C ARG A 189 16.38 3.41 4.35
N THR A 190 16.47 2.13 4.01
CA THR A 190 15.33 1.20 4.11
C THR A 190 14.93 1.00 5.57
N ARG A 191 15.87 0.72 6.48
CA ARG A 191 15.61 0.60 7.92
C ARG A 191 14.98 1.87 8.50
N ARG A 192 15.51 3.04 8.14
CA ARG A 192 14.96 4.33 8.57
C ARG A 192 13.55 4.55 8.04
N ALA A 193 13.28 4.23 6.78
CA ALA A 193 11.93 4.32 6.22
C ALA A 193 10.96 3.40 6.99
N LEU A 194 11.35 2.15 7.25
CA LEU A 194 10.51 1.20 7.98
C LEU A 194 10.28 1.63 9.44
N ARG A 195 11.27 2.22 10.12
CA ARG A 195 11.08 2.83 11.45
C ARG A 195 10.07 3.98 11.45
N ILE A 196 10.08 4.82 10.41
CA ILE A 196 9.07 5.88 10.25
C ILE A 196 7.68 5.27 10.05
N VAL A 197 7.57 4.21 9.25
CA VAL A 197 6.31 3.49 9.04
C VAL A 197 5.78 2.90 10.36
N ASP A 198 6.65 2.27 11.16
CA ASP A 198 6.28 1.69 12.46
C ASP A 198 5.82 2.75 13.47
N ALA A 199 6.50 3.89 13.50
CA ALA A 199 6.10 5.00 14.35
C ALA A 199 4.70 5.52 13.97
N MET A 200 4.37 5.55 12.68
CA MET A 200 3.10 6.04 12.15
C MET A 200 1.88 5.13 12.36
N GLN A 201 2.01 4.04 13.13
CA GLN A 201 0.88 3.19 13.46
C GLN A 201 -0.26 3.95 14.18
N PRO A 202 -1.54 3.61 13.94
CA PRO A 202 -2.03 2.62 12.98
C PRO A 202 -1.98 3.13 11.53
N ALA A 203 -1.42 2.36 10.58
CA ALA A 203 -1.23 2.82 9.20
C ALA A 203 -1.45 1.72 8.14
N VAL A 204 -1.58 2.13 6.87
CA VAL A 204 -1.47 1.25 5.70
C VAL A 204 -0.15 1.54 4.99
N LEU A 205 0.71 0.53 4.82
CA LEU A 205 1.91 0.63 3.99
C LEU A 205 1.63 0.05 2.60
N PHE A 206 1.65 0.90 1.59
CA PHE A 206 1.50 0.53 0.19
C PHE A 206 2.87 0.40 -0.48
N ILE A 207 3.15 -0.78 -1.03
CA ILE A 207 4.36 -1.07 -1.79
C ILE A 207 3.92 -1.44 -3.21
N ASP A 208 4.06 -0.50 -4.15
CA ASP A 208 3.61 -0.71 -5.54
C ASP A 208 4.67 -1.40 -6.39
N GLU A 209 4.21 -2.29 -7.27
CA GLU A 209 5.00 -2.98 -8.29
C GLU A 209 6.33 -3.51 -7.76
N VAL A 210 6.26 -4.26 -6.65
CA VAL A 210 7.44 -4.72 -5.92
C VAL A 210 8.37 -5.54 -6.82
N GLU A 211 7.86 -6.19 -7.86
CA GLU A 211 8.66 -6.89 -8.86
C GLU A 211 9.60 -6.00 -9.67
N LYS A 212 9.30 -4.71 -9.86
CA LYS A 212 10.15 -3.80 -10.62
C LYS A 212 11.46 -3.54 -9.88
N GLY A 213 11.39 -3.30 -8.58
CA GLY A 213 12.57 -3.16 -7.73
C GLY A 213 13.38 -4.45 -7.59
N LEU A 214 12.78 -5.61 -7.85
CA LEU A 214 13.42 -6.92 -7.67
C LEU A 214 13.93 -7.55 -8.97
N SER A 215 13.52 -7.03 -10.12
CA SER A 215 13.87 -7.57 -11.44
C SER A 215 15.37 -7.59 -11.77
N GLY A 216 16.17 -6.74 -11.11
CA GLY A 216 17.64 -6.75 -11.23
C GLY A 216 18.33 -7.89 -10.49
N SER A 217 17.64 -8.59 -9.58
CA SER A 217 18.23 -9.71 -8.82
C SER A 217 18.24 -11.04 -9.59
N ALA A 218 17.38 -11.18 -10.61
CA ALA A 218 17.15 -12.44 -11.32
C ALA A 218 17.90 -12.54 -12.67
N SER A 219 18.37 -11.43 -13.23
CA SER A 219 19.05 -11.40 -14.52
C SER A 219 20.40 -10.68 -14.44
N SER A 220 21.47 -11.42 -14.74
CA SER A 220 22.88 -11.02 -14.91
C SER A 220 23.78 -11.13 -13.66
N GLY A 221 24.71 -12.09 -13.72
CA GLY A 221 25.71 -12.37 -12.71
C GLY A 221 26.91 -11.42 -12.73
N GLN A 222 26.71 -10.10 -12.76
CA GLN A 222 27.82 -9.16 -12.62
C GLN A 222 27.40 -7.83 -11.97
N SER A 223 27.98 -7.57 -10.80
CA SER A 223 28.17 -6.28 -10.09
C SER A 223 27.09 -5.70 -9.15
N ASP A 224 25.78 -5.96 -9.29
CA ASP A 224 24.75 -5.32 -8.42
C ASP A 224 23.98 -6.26 -7.46
N SER A 225 24.22 -7.57 -7.54
CA SER A 225 23.40 -8.58 -6.85
C SER A 225 23.46 -8.53 -5.31
N GLY A 226 24.46 -7.87 -4.71
CA GLY A 226 24.63 -7.82 -3.26
C GLY A 226 23.76 -6.79 -2.54
N VAL A 227 23.44 -5.67 -3.17
CA VAL A 227 22.76 -4.53 -2.51
C VAL A 227 21.26 -4.71 -2.51
N SER A 228 20.69 -5.02 -3.67
CA SER A 228 19.26 -5.31 -3.82
C SER A 228 18.84 -6.50 -2.94
N THR A 229 19.70 -7.51 -2.80
CA THR A 229 19.44 -8.69 -1.96
C THR A 229 19.44 -8.36 -0.47
N ARG A 230 20.35 -7.50 0.02
CA ARG A 230 20.39 -7.11 1.43
C ARG A 230 19.22 -6.22 1.82
N MET A 231 18.92 -5.21 1.00
CA MET A 231 17.78 -4.32 1.21
C MET A 231 16.46 -5.09 1.18
N LEU A 232 16.30 -6.01 0.23
CA LEU A 232 15.17 -6.93 0.21
C LEU A 232 15.14 -7.77 1.50
N GLY A 233 16.28 -8.29 1.94
CA GLY A 233 16.40 -9.01 3.21
C GLY A 233 15.88 -8.19 4.40
N THR A 234 16.22 -6.91 4.47
CA THR A 234 15.70 -5.98 5.50
C THR A 234 14.19 -5.83 5.42
N LEU A 235 13.63 -5.57 4.22
CA LEU A 235 12.18 -5.44 4.03
C LEU A 235 11.46 -6.74 4.41
N LEU A 236 11.98 -7.88 3.97
CA LEU A 236 11.41 -9.20 4.24
C LEU A 236 11.48 -9.60 5.72
N GLY A 237 12.57 -9.26 6.40
CA GLY A 237 12.71 -9.44 7.84
C GLY A 237 11.70 -8.58 8.58
N TRP A 238 11.56 -7.31 8.19
CA TRP A 238 10.56 -6.42 8.78
C TRP A 238 9.13 -6.93 8.57
N LEU A 239 8.76 -7.39 7.35
CA LEU A 239 7.44 -7.99 7.08
C LEU A 239 7.13 -9.20 7.99
N ASN A 240 8.16 -9.94 8.42
CA ASN A 240 8.02 -11.08 9.32
C ASN A 240 7.95 -10.66 10.80
N ASP A 241 8.71 -9.65 11.20
CA ASP A 241 9.02 -9.43 12.61
C ASP A 241 8.35 -8.18 13.21
N HIS A 242 7.83 -7.26 12.38
CA HIS A 242 7.22 -6.04 12.91
C HIS A 242 6.00 -6.34 13.79
N THR A 243 5.87 -5.58 14.88
CA THR A 243 4.77 -5.71 15.84
C THR A 243 3.82 -4.52 15.82
N SER A 244 4.15 -3.47 15.05
CA SER A 244 3.35 -2.27 14.86
C SER A 244 1.98 -2.57 14.23
N ASP A 245 0.99 -1.73 14.49
CA ASP A 245 -0.33 -1.79 13.82
C ASP A 245 -0.26 -1.22 12.39
N VAL A 246 0.61 -1.80 11.56
CA VAL A 246 0.80 -1.45 10.15
C VAL A 246 0.28 -2.57 9.27
N PHE A 247 -0.65 -2.26 8.37
CA PHE A 247 -1.17 -3.22 7.40
C PHE A 247 -0.54 -3.02 6.04
N VAL A 248 0.14 -4.03 5.54
CA VAL A 248 0.90 -3.94 4.28
C VAL A 248 0.04 -4.33 3.08
N VAL A 249 0.01 -3.50 2.05
CA VAL A 249 -0.57 -3.82 0.74
C VAL A 249 0.57 -3.80 -0.28
N CYS A 250 1.00 -4.97 -0.71
CA CYS A 250 1.99 -5.12 -1.78
C CYS A 250 1.29 -5.42 -3.09
N THR A 251 1.75 -4.87 -4.22
CA THR A 251 1.21 -5.23 -5.53
C THR A 251 2.31 -5.84 -6.41
N ALA A 252 1.87 -6.74 -7.29
CA ALA A 252 2.73 -7.28 -8.33
C ALA A 252 1.96 -7.54 -9.63
N ASN A 253 2.63 -7.29 -10.76
CA ASN A 253 2.13 -7.64 -12.09
C ASN A 253 2.88 -8.82 -12.72
N ASP A 254 4.04 -9.20 -12.20
CA ASP A 254 4.82 -10.34 -12.72
C ASP A 254 5.42 -11.18 -11.60
N ILE A 255 4.78 -12.31 -11.33
CA ILE A 255 5.21 -13.25 -10.29
C ILE A 255 6.57 -13.90 -10.57
N SER A 256 7.00 -13.95 -11.84
CA SER A 256 8.28 -14.60 -12.20
C SER A 256 9.50 -13.81 -11.76
N LYS A 257 9.31 -12.51 -11.49
CA LYS A 257 10.34 -11.58 -11.01
C LYS A 257 10.37 -11.47 -9.48
N LEU A 258 9.42 -12.10 -8.80
CA LEU A 258 9.40 -12.12 -7.35
C LEU A 258 10.23 -13.29 -6.82
N PRO A 259 11.12 -13.04 -5.85
CA PRO A 259 11.83 -14.11 -5.19
C PRO A 259 10.84 -15.02 -4.46
N PRO A 260 11.02 -16.36 -4.49
CA PRO A 260 10.11 -17.30 -3.83
C PRO A 260 9.86 -16.99 -2.35
N GLU A 261 10.85 -16.39 -1.68
CA GLU A 261 10.77 -15.88 -0.32
C GLU A 261 9.56 -14.95 -0.16
N PHE A 262 9.31 -14.04 -1.09
CA PHE A 262 8.25 -13.02 -1.01
C PHE A 262 6.84 -13.62 -0.92
N VAL A 263 6.67 -14.84 -1.43
CA VAL A 263 5.40 -15.56 -1.55
C VAL A 263 5.24 -16.63 -0.45
N ARG A 264 6.24 -16.81 0.42
CA ARG A 264 6.16 -17.79 1.51
C ARG A 264 5.01 -17.46 2.46
N ALA A 265 4.37 -18.52 2.96
CA ALA A 265 3.39 -18.43 4.03
C ALA A 265 3.98 -17.66 5.22
N GLU A 266 3.12 -16.94 5.95
CA GLU A 266 3.41 -16.12 7.16
C GLU A 266 3.75 -14.63 6.93
N ARG A 267 4.08 -14.20 5.71
CA ARG A 267 4.36 -12.76 5.41
C ARG A 267 3.13 -11.92 5.17
N PHE A 268 2.15 -12.52 4.51
CA PHE A 268 0.88 -11.90 4.19
C PHE A 268 -0.22 -12.80 4.72
N ASP A 269 -1.31 -12.20 5.18
CA ASP A 269 -2.50 -12.92 5.62
C ASP A 269 -3.19 -13.61 4.43
N ALA A 270 -3.08 -13.01 3.24
CA ALA A 270 -3.66 -13.54 2.02
C ALA A 270 -2.94 -13.04 0.75
N LEU A 271 -2.94 -13.91 -0.26
CA LEU A 271 -2.58 -13.57 -1.63
C LEU A 271 -3.86 -13.45 -2.45
N PHE A 272 -4.14 -12.28 -3.00
CA PHE A 272 -5.29 -12.04 -3.85
C PHE A 272 -4.89 -11.95 -5.32
N PHE A 273 -5.68 -12.58 -6.18
CA PHE A 273 -5.57 -12.45 -7.62
C PHE A 273 -6.66 -11.53 -8.16
N LEU A 274 -6.24 -10.46 -8.84
CA LEU A 274 -7.10 -9.51 -9.55
C LEU A 274 -7.04 -9.83 -11.05
N ASP A 275 -8.07 -10.53 -11.54
CA ASP A 275 -8.27 -10.78 -12.96
C ASP A 275 -9.00 -9.61 -13.64
N LEU A 276 -9.24 -9.74 -14.94
CA LEU A 276 -10.13 -8.85 -15.68
C LEU A 276 -11.50 -8.75 -14.99
N PRO A 277 -12.09 -7.55 -14.93
CA PRO A 277 -13.37 -7.36 -14.29
C PRO A 277 -14.46 -8.18 -14.99
N GLY A 278 -15.36 -8.78 -14.21
CA GLY A 278 -16.57 -9.41 -14.73
C GLY A 278 -17.60 -8.38 -15.22
N ASP A 279 -18.69 -8.83 -15.83
CA ASP A 279 -19.70 -7.95 -16.43
C ASP A 279 -20.30 -6.96 -15.43
N ASP A 280 -20.67 -7.43 -14.23
CA ASP A 280 -21.23 -6.56 -13.17
C ASP A 280 -20.22 -5.49 -12.71
N GLN A 281 -18.94 -5.85 -12.60
CA GLN A 281 -17.88 -4.91 -12.26
C GLN A 281 -17.67 -3.88 -13.36
N LYS A 282 -17.63 -4.32 -14.63
CA LYS A 282 -17.49 -3.42 -15.78
C LYS A 282 -18.63 -2.41 -15.83
N GLN A 283 -19.87 -2.84 -15.60
CA GLN A 283 -21.01 -1.92 -15.53
C GLN A 283 -20.83 -0.86 -14.43
N ALA A 284 -20.35 -1.25 -13.24
CA ALA A 284 -20.04 -0.32 -12.17
C ALA A 284 -18.92 0.66 -12.56
N ILE A 285 -17.84 0.16 -13.18
CA ILE A 285 -16.70 0.97 -13.65
C ILE A 285 -17.12 1.94 -14.74
N TRP A 286 -17.93 1.50 -15.71
CA TRP A 286 -18.49 2.36 -16.77
C TRP A 286 -19.35 3.47 -16.19
N ARG A 287 -20.26 3.14 -15.26
CA ARG A 287 -21.11 4.14 -14.59
C ARG A 287 -20.26 5.22 -13.92
N LEU A 288 -19.28 4.78 -13.13
CA LEU A 288 -18.39 5.66 -12.39
C LEU A 288 -17.62 6.62 -13.31
N TYR A 289 -16.98 6.11 -14.37
CA TYR A 289 -16.18 6.97 -15.24
C TYR A 289 -17.02 7.81 -16.21
N ARG A 290 -18.22 7.36 -16.59
CA ARG A 290 -19.16 8.21 -17.35
C ARG A 290 -19.59 9.41 -16.51
N GLU A 291 -19.93 9.20 -15.25
CA GLU A 291 -20.26 10.28 -14.32
C GLU A 291 -19.07 11.22 -14.12
N LEU A 292 -17.88 10.67 -13.86
CA LEU A 292 -16.66 11.45 -13.64
C LEU A 292 -16.31 12.37 -14.83
N PHE A 293 -16.51 11.90 -16.06
CA PHE A 293 -16.18 12.64 -17.28
C PHE A 293 -17.38 13.33 -17.94
N GLY A 294 -18.55 13.33 -17.30
CA GLY A 294 -19.74 14.01 -17.82
C GLY A 294 -20.29 13.42 -19.13
N LEU A 295 -20.15 12.12 -19.34
CA LEU A 295 -20.60 11.43 -20.55
C LEU A 295 -22.08 11.02 -20.47
N THR A 296 -22.76 11.03 -21.61
CA THR A 296 -24.16 10.58 -21.72
C THR A 296 -24.34 9.14 -21.22
N PRO A 297 -25.24 8.88 -20.25
CA PRO A 297 -25.43 7.55 -19.65
C PRO A 297 -25.92 6.47 -20.62
N ASP A 298 -26.73 6.82 -21.61
CA ASP A 298 -27.43 5.85 -22.46
C ASP A 298 -26.75 5.62 -23.82
N GLN A 299 -25.55 6.15 -24.02
CA GLN A 299 -24.81 5.89 -25.26
C GLN A 299 -24.33 4.43 -25.30
N PRO A 300 -24.24 3.82 -26.50
CA PRO A 300 -23.83 2.43 -26.65
C PRO A 300 -22.38 2.22 -26.19
N LEU A 301 -22.13 1.04 -25.61
CA LEU A 301 -20.82 0.63 -25.12
C LEU A 301 -20.04 -0.14 -26.20
N PRO A 302 -18.71 0.03 -26.27
CA PRO A 302 -17.85 -0.80 -27.10
C PRO A 302 -17.77 -2.24 -26.57
N ASP A 303 -17.23 -3.16 -27.37
CA ASP A 303 -16.87 -4.50 -26.90
C ASP A 303 -15.72 -4.42 -25.89
N ASP A 304 -16.06 -4.59 -24.62
CA ASP A 304 -15.15 -4.45 -23.49
C ASP A 304 -14.72 -5.80 -22.90
N ARG A 305 -14.99 -6.93 -23.57
CA ARG A 305 -14.74 -8.29 -23.06
C ARG A 305 -13.35 -8.47 -22.47
N HIS A 306 -12.35 -7.89 -23.10
CA HIS A 306 -10.94 -7.99 -22.73
C HIS A 306 -10.40 -6.77 -21.97
N TRP A 307 -11.30 -5.86 -21.54
CA TRP A 307 -10.88 -4.59 -20.98
C TRP A 307 -10.65 -4.64 -19.48
N THR A 308 -9.65 -3.89 -19.04
CA THR A 308 -9.38 -3.56 -17.63
C THR A 308 -10.10 -2.28 -17.22
N GLY A 309 -10.20 -2.02 -15.92
CA GLY A 309 -10.79 -0.77 -15.43
C GLY A 309 -10.04 0.48 -15.91
N SER A 310 -8.74 0.37 -16.16
CA SER A 310 -7.92 1.47 -16.69
C SER A 310 -8.21 1.75 -18.17
N GLU A 311 -8.52 0.72 -18.96
CA GLU A 311 -8.92 0.87 -20.37
C GLU A 311 -10.32 1.49 -20.50
N ILE A 312 -11.26 1.07 -19.64
CA ILE A 312 -12.58 1.71 -19.55
C ILE A 312 -12.42 3.21 -19.20
N ARG A 313 -11.59 3.53 -18.21
CA ARG A 313 -11.28 4.93 -17.85
C ARG A 313 -10.68 5.69 -19.01
N ALA A 314 -9.70 5.10 -19.71
CA ALA A 314 -9.02 5.72 -20.84
C ALA A 314 -10.01 6.01 -21.98
N CYS A 315 -10.89 5.07 -22.30
CA CYS A 315 -11.94 5.26 -23.30
C CYS A 315 -12.87 6.42 -22.94
N CYS A 316 -13.39 6.45 -21.71
CA CYS A 316 -14.26 7.53 -21.26
C CYS A 316 -13.54 8.89 -21.31
N ARG A 317 -12.28 8.94 -20.87
CA ARG A 317 -11.48 10.16 -20.91
C ARG A 317 -11.24 10.64 -22.34
N LEU A 318 -10.92 9.73 -23.27
CA LEU A 318 -10.72 10.08 -24.68
C LEU A 318 -12.01 10.57 -25.33
N ALA A 319 -13.14 9.90 -25.07
CA ALA A 319 -14.45 10.34 -25.54
C ALA A 319 -14.76 11.77 -25.10
N ALA A 320 -14.52 12.10 -23.83
CA ALA A 320 -14.74 13.45 -23.31
C ALA A 320 -13.76 14.49 -23.88
N LEU A 321 -12.48 14.14 -24.04
CA LEU A 321 -11.46 15.06 -24.56
C LEU A 321 -11.63 15.38 -26.04
N LEU A 322 -12.08 14.40 -26.82
CA LEU A 322 -12.25 14.54 -28.27
C LEU A 322 -13.69 14.91 -28.66
N ASP A 323 -14.61 14.94 -27.69
CA ASP A 323 -16.05 15.13 -27.90
C ASP A 323 -16.62 14.13 -28.92
N VAL A 324 -16.29 12.85 -28.75
CA VAL A 324 -16.71 11.75 -29.63
C VAL A 324 -17.46 10.66 -28.86
N PRO A 325 -18.32 9.86 -29.52
CA PRO A 325 -18.96 8.72 -28.88
C PRO A 325 -17.95 7.69 -28.35
N LEU A 326 -18.34 6.95 -27.29
CA LEU A 326 -17.50 5.91 -26.68
C LEU A 326 -17.03 4.83 -27.66
N ILE A 327 -17.85 4.46 -28.65
CA ILE A 327 -17.47 3.48 -29.68
C ILE A 327 -16.29 4.00 -30.51
N GLN A 328 -16.28 5.28 -30.87
CA GLN A 328 -15.19 5.88 -31.65
C GLN A 328 -13.93 6.05 -30.80
N ALA A 329 -14.08 6.45 -29.53
CA ALA A 329 -12.96 6.52 -28.60
C ALA A 329 -12.29 5.14 -28.38
N ALA A 330 -13.09 4.07 -28.38
CA ALA A 330 -12.61 2.70 -28.19
C ALA A 330 -11.63 2.23 -29.27
N GLU A 331 -11.68 2.79 -30.48
CA GLU A 331 -10.73 2.47 -31.56
C GLU A 331 -9.29 2.84 -31.20
N ASN A 332 -9.11 3.74 -30.23
CA ASN A 332 -7.80 4.19 -29.73
C ASN A 332 -7.38 3.46 -28.44
N VAL A 333 -8.15 2.47 -27.98
CA VAL A 333 -7.86 1.71 -26.77
C VAL A 333 -7.38 0.32 -27.15
N VAL A 334 -6.14 0.01 -26.78
CA VAL A 334 -5.54 -1.30 -27.02
C VAL A 334 -5.50 -2.09 -25.71
N PRO A 335 -6.29 -3.18 -25.57
CA PRO A 335 -6.38 -3.89 -24.30
C PRO A 335 -5.11 -4.66 -23.95
N VAL A 336 -4.68 -4.57 -22.68
CA VAL A 336 -3.53 -5.30 -22.13
C VAL A 336 -3.72 -6.81 -22.23
N ALA A 337 -4.96 -7.29 -22.09
CA ALA A 337 -5.25 -8.71 -22.26
C ALA A 337 -4.99 -9.22 -23.69
N VAL A 338 -4.94 -8.33 -24.69
CA VAL A 338 -4.61 -8.67 -26.07
C VAL A 338 -3.10 -8.54 -26.30
N THR A 339 -2.49 -7.42 -25.90
CA THR A 339 -1.05 -7.16 -26.14
C THR A 339 -0.13 -8.01 -25.27
N ALA A 340 -0.57 -8.39 -24.07
CA ALA A 340 0.19 -9.18 -23.11
C ALA A 340 -0.49 -10.51 -22.76
N ALA A 341 -1.25 -11.09 -23.70
CA ALA A 341 -2.05 -12.30 -23.51
C ALA A 341 -1.27 -13.46 -22.88
N GLU A 342 -0.04 -13.71 -23.33
CA GLU A 342 0.81 -14.77 -22.78
C GLU A 342 1.18 -14.54 -21.31
N SER A 343 1.50 -13.29 -20.96
CA SER A 343 1.84 -12.91 -19.59
C SER A 343 0.62 -13.03 -18.67
N VAL A 344 -0.55 -12.60 -19.14
CA VAL A 344 -1.83 -12.76 -18.42
C VAL A 344 -2.16 -14.24 -18.21
N ALA A 345 -2.02 -15.07 -19.24
CA ALA A 345 -2.26 -16.51 -19.14
C ALA A 345 -1.29 -17.18 -18.15
N ARG A 346 -0.01 -16.77 -18.14
CA ARG A 346 0.98 -17.25 -17.17
C ARG A 346 0.60 -16.88 -15.74
N LEU A 347 0.18 -15.63 -15.51
CA LEU A 347 -0.31 -15.17 -14.20
C LEU A 347 -1.52 -15.97 -13.73
N ARG A 348 -2.55 -16.16 -14.59
CA ARG A 348 -3.74 -16.95 -14.26
C ARG A 348 -3.41 -18.40 -13.91
N ARG A 349 -2.55 -19.05 -14.70
CA ARG A 349 -2.09 -20.43 -14.43
C ARG A 349 -1.36 -20.53 -13.10
N TRP A 350 -0.51 -19.55 -12.78
CA TRP A 350 0.19 -19.53 -11.51
C TRP A 350 -0.77 -19.29 -10.34
N ALA A 351 -1.66 -18.30 -10.44
CA ALA A 351 -2.60 -17.92 -9.38
C ALA A 351 -3.67 -18.97 -9.09
N SER A 352 -4.03 -19.79 -10.09
CA SER A 352 -5.00 -20.86 -9.96
C SER A 352 -4.64 -21.79 -8.79
N ARG A 353 -5.57 -21.93 -7.84
CA ARG A 353 -5.41 -22.72 -6.61
C ARG A 353 -4.33 -22.23 -5.63
N ARG A 354 -3.72 -21.07 -5.87
CA ARG A 354 -2.70 -20.44 -4.98
C ARG A 354 -3.16 -19.13 -4.36
N CYS A 355 -4.03 -18.40 -5.06
CA CYS A 355 -4.54 -17.10 -4.61
C CYS A 355 -6.04 -17.17 -4.29
N LEU A 356 -6.50 -16.27 -3.45
CA LEU A 356 -7.91 -15.93 -3.30
C LEU A 356 -8.37 -15.08 -4.49
N SER A 357 -9.62 -15.19 -4.89
CA SER A 357 -10.21 -14.26 -5.86
C SER A 357 -10.46 -12.91 -5.19
N ALA A 358 -10.08 -11.81 -5.84
CA ALA A 358 -10.35 -10.48 -5.33
C ALA A 358 -11.83 -10.10 -5.42
N GLU A 359 -12.57 -10.73 -6.33
CA GLU A 359 -13.99 -10.45 -6.52
C GLU A 359 -14.88 -11.37 -5.69
N GLN A 360 -14.71 -12.68 -5.87
CA GLN A 360 -15.60 -13.67 -5.30
C GLN A 360 -14.97 -14.32 -4.06
N PRO A 361 -15.74 -14.60 -3.00
CA PRO A 361 -15.20 -15.32 -1.86
C PRO A 361 -14.65 -16.69 -2.27
N GLY A 362 -13.40 -16.98 -1.90
CA GLY A 362 -12.78 -18.29 -2.09
C GLY A 362 -11.52 -18.27 -2.96
N ILE A 363 -11.04 -19.46 -3.28
CA ILE A 363 -9.81 -19.69 -4.06
C ILE A 363 -10.07 -19.37 -5.52
N PHE A 364 -9.16 -18.61 -6.15
CA PHE A 364 -9.19 -18.35 -7.58
C PHE A 364 -8.95 -19.64 -8.37
N SER A 365 -9.83 -19.93 -9.34
CA SER A 365 -9.69 -21.06 -10.27
C SER A 365 -9.64 -20.54 -11.70
N ASN A 366 -8.57 -20.89 -12.41
CA ASN A 366 -8.47 -20.69 -13.86
C ASN A 366 -9.08 -21.90 -14.59
N ASP A 367 -10.37 -22.16 -14.40
CA ASP A 367 -11.08 -23.12 -15.22
C ASP A 367 -11.54 -22.42 -16.49
N GLU A 368 -10.99 -22.81 -17.65
CA GLU A 368 -11.46 -22.42 -18.99
C GLU A 368 -12.89 -22.97 -19.31
N ARG A 369 -13.69 -23.28 -18.29
CA ARG A 369 -15.02 -23.89 -18.38
C ARG A 369 -16.04 -23.14 -17.51
N SER A 370 -16.27 -21.86 -17.80
CA SER A 370 -17.52 -21.18 -17.39
C SER A 370 -18.51 -20.99 -18.55
N GLY A 371 -18.34 -21.76 -19.65
CA GLY A 371 -19.44 -22.05 -20.56
C GLY A 371 -20.32 -23.17 -19.98
N SER A 372 -21.54 -22.82 -19.54
CA SER A 372 -22.61 -23.75 -19.14
C SER A 372 -22.34 -24.64 -17.92
N ARG A 373 -22.67 -24.13 -16.73
CA ARG A 373 -23.36 -24.96 -15.72
C ARG A 373 -24.83 -24.56 -15.68
N SER A 374 -25.59 -25.06 -16.66
CA SER A 374 -27.03 -25.22 -16.50
C SER A 374 -27.26 -26.04 -15.23
N ARG A 375 -27.89 -25.42 -14.23
CA ARG A 375 -28.42 -26.12 -13.05
C ARG A 375 -29.43 -27.13 -13.56
N ARG A 376 -29.06 -28.41 -13.68
CA ARG A 376 -30.04 -29.49 -13.73
C ARG A 376 -30.76 -29.48 -12.38
N ASN A 377 -31.96 -28.92 -12.36
CA ASN A 377 -32.93 -29.18 -11.32
C ASN A 377 -33.23 -30.68 -11.36
N LEU A 378 -32.63 -31.43 -10.44
CA LEU A 378 -33.12 -32.75 -10.07
C LEU A 378 -34.40 -32.53 -9.26
N SER A 379 -35.54 -32.54 -9.94
CA SER A 379 -36.83 -32.77 -9.31
C SER A 379 -36.78 -34.14 -8.63
N ARG A 380 -36.83 -34.17 -7.29
CA ARG A 380 -37.10 -35.39 -6.54
C ARG A 380 -38.61 -35.58 -6.51
N ASP A 381 -39.09 -36.47 -7.36
CA ASP A 381 -40.47 -36.95 -7.34
C ASP A 381 -40.61 -37.97 -6.17
N PRO A 382 -41.48 -37.73 -5.16
CA PRO A 382 -41.54 -38.58 -3.96
C PRO A 382 -42.44 -39.81 -4.10
N HIS A 383 -42.66 -40.32 -5.32
CA HIS A 383 -43.41 -41.56 -5.54
C HIS A 383 -42.77 -42.42 -6.63
N ARG A 384 -41.90 -43.34 -6.23
CA ARG A 384 -41.73 -44.66 -6.86
C ARG A 384 -41.01 -45.58 -5.86
N ASN A 385 -41.70 -46.67 -5.55
CA ASN A 385 -41.36 -47.74 -4.60
C ASN A 385 -39.96 -48.33 -4.79
#